data_AF-A0A945CQ74-F1
#
_entry.id   AF-A0A945CQ74-F1
#
_cell.length_a   1.000
_cell.length_b   1.000
_cell.length_c   1.000
_cell.angle_alpha   90.00
_cell.angle_beta   90.00
_cell.angle_gamma   90.00
#
_symmetry.space_group_name_H-M   'P 1'
#
loop_
_entity.id
_entity.type
_entity.pdbx_description
1 polymer ?
#
loop_
_entity_poly.entity_id
_entity_poly.type
_entity_poly.pdbx_seq_one_letter_code
_entity_poly.pdbx_strand_id
1 'polypeptide(L)'
;MHLAEDQVKIPERIVARTIFPPELKEKYSGPEWNVGFGPYPQFGKMGDICEKAGIMRKTTIGDARVMLFVLQELIDLYAEELRRDPDQFYE
;
A
#
# COMPACT_ATOMS: atom_id res chain seq x y z
N MET A 1 -1.23 -6.19 -2.39
CA MET A 1 -1.69 -4.96 -1.73
C MET A 1 -2.48 -4.08 -2.66
N HIS A 2 -1.90 -3.57 -3.77
CA HIS A 2 -2.66 -2.77 -4.75
C HIS A 2 -3.95 -3.45 -5.28
N LEU A 3 -3.94 -4.78 -5.48
CA LEU A 3 -5.16 -5.53 -5.85
C LEU A 3 -6.32 -5.41 -4.84
N ALA A 4 -6.03 -5.12 -3.57
CA ALA A 4 -7.05 -4.89 -2.55
C ALA A 4 -7.59 -3.45 -2.62
N GLU A 5 -6.76 -2.48 -3.01
CA GLU A 5 -7.16 -1.09 -3.20
C GLU A 5 -8.19 -0.97 -4.34
N ASP A 6 -8.07 -1.79 -5.39
CA ASP A 6 -9.08 -1.87 -6.47
C ASP A 6 -10.45 -2.40 -5.98
N GLN A 7 -10.49 -3.08 -4.83
CA GLN A 7 -11.72 -3.62 -4.23
C GLN A 7 -12.36 -2.68 -3.21
N VAL A 8 -11.73 -1.54 -2.93
CA VAL A 8 -12.17 -0.58 -1.91
C VAL A 8 -12.22 0.81 -2.52
N LYS A 9 -13.33 1.52 -2.30
CA LYS A 9 -13.41 2.93 -2.68
C LYS A 9 -12.57 3.77 -1.70
N ILE A 10 -11.34 4.08 -2.06
CA ILE A 10 -10.48 4.99 -1.29
C ILE A 10 -11.11 6.38 -1.26
N PRO A 11 -11.17 7.06 -0.10
CA PRO A 11 -11.74 8.39 0.01
C PRO A 11 -11.07 9.42 -0.90
N GLU A 12 -11.88 10.27 -1.53
CA GLU A 12 -11.41 11.32 -2.46
C GLU A 12 -10.37 12.26 -1.82
N ARG A 13 -10.48 12.53 -0.51
CA ARG A 13 -9.49 13.33 0.23
C ARG A 13 -8.06 12.76 0.17
N ILE A 14 -7.91 11.44 0.11
CA ILE A 14 -6.61 10.76 0.00
C ILE A 14 -6.16 10.78 -1.47
N VAL A 15 -7.07 10.42 -2.38
CA VAL A 15 -6.79 10.41 -3.84
C VAL A 15 -6.34 11.79 -4.32
N ALA A 16 -6.99 12.86 -3.87
CA ALA A 16 -6.63 14.23 -4.23
C ALA A 16 -5.19 14.60 -3.86
N ARG A 17 -4.63 13.99 -2.81
CA ARG A 17 -3.24 14.22 -2.38
C ARG A 17 -2.22 13.52 -3.26
N THR A 18 -2.62 12.53 -4.07
CA THR A 18 -1.72 11.81 -4.99
C THR A 18 -1.76 12.36 -6.41
N ILE A 19 -2.69 13.28 -6.70
CA ILE A 19 -2.78 13.93 -8.01
C ILE A 19 -1.55 14.81 -8.21
N PHE A 20 -0.80 14.49 -9.27
CA PHE A 20 0.41 15.22 -9.64
C PHE A 20 0.07 16.67 -10.05
N PRO A 21 0.62 17.69 -9.37
CA PRO A 21 0.34 19.09 -9.65
C PRO A 21 0.76 19.50 -11.07
N PRO A 22 -0.04 20.31 -11.80
CA PRO A 22 0.30 20.75 -13.15
C PRO A 22 1.66 21.42 -13.28
N GLU A 23 2.03 22.26 -12.31
CA GLU A 23 3.31 22.98 -12.27
C GLU A 23 4.53 22.05 -12.21
N LEU A 24 4.36 20.85 -11.63
CA LEU A 24 5.42 19.85 -11.62
C LEU A 24 5.44 19.06 -12.94
N LYS A 25 4.31 18.90 -13.65
CA LYS A 25 4.25 18.15 -14.92
C LYS A 25 5.12 18.80 -15.99
N GLU A 26 5.11 20.13 -16.03
CA GLU A 26 5.92 20.91 -16.97
C GLU A 26 7.42 20.76 -16.67
N LYS A 27 7.80 20.67 -15.39
CA LYS A 27 9.19 20.52 -14.97
C LYS A 27 9.75 19.12 -15.21
N TYR A 28 8.90 18.10 -15.13
CA TYR A 28 9.28 16.69 -15.22
C TYR A 28 8.61 16.01 -16.42
N SER A 29 8.65 16.65 -17.59
CA SER A 29 8.00 16.20 -18.84
C SER A 29 8.78 15.11 -19.60
N GLY A 30 9.71 14.41 -18.95
CA GLY A 30 10.49 13.36 -19.57
C GLY A 30 9.60 12.17 -19.95
N PRO A 31 9.58 11.71 -21.21
CA PRO A 31 8.66 10.66 -21.66
C PRO A 31 8.85 9.31 -20.95
N GLU A 32 10.00 9.11 -20.31
CA GLU A 32 10.36 7.87 -19.59
C GLU A 32 10.28 8.00 -18.06
N TRP A 33 9.87 9.16 -17.55
CA TRP A 33 9.86 9.39 -16.11
C TRP A 33 8.57 8.84 -15.48
N ASN A 34 8.72 7.88 -14.58
CA ASN A 34 7.65 7.52 -13.65
C ASN A 34 7.74 8.43 -12.43
N VAL A 35 6.86 9.42 -12.35
CA VAL A 35 6.84 10.38 -11.24
C VAL A 35 5.58 10.17 -10.40
N GLY A 36 5.76 9.57 -9.22
CA GLY A 36 4.72 9.52 -8.19
C GLY A 36 4.64 10.85 -7.44
N PHE A 37 3.44 11.19 -6.94
CA PHE A 37 3.24 12.34 -6.06
C PHE A 37 2.31 11.96 -4.92
N GLY A 38 2.51 12.60 -3.77
CA GLY A 38 1.68 12.40 -2.59
C GLY A 38 2.10 11.21 -1.72
N PRO A 39 1.27 10.91 -0.70
CA PRO A 39 1.53 9.82 0.23
C PRO A 39 1.44 8.47 -0.48
N TYR A 40 2.46 7.65 -0.28
CA TYR A 40 2.43 6.25 -0.69
C TYR A 40 1.96 5.38 0.49
N PRO A 41 1.13 4.35 0.27
CA PRO A 41 0.58 3.57 1.36
C PRO A 41 1.69 2.94 2.21
N GLN A 42 1.57 3.06 3.53
CA GLN A 42 2.51 2.46 4.48
C GLN A 42 2.24 0.96 4.68
N PHE A 43 2.49 0.15 3.64
CA PHE A 43 2.22 -1.30 3.66
C PHE A 43 2.93 -2.04 4.80
N GLY A 44 4.04 -1.51 5.32
CA GLY A 44 4.75 -2.09 6.45
C GLY A 44 3.86 -2.28 7.69
N LYS A 45 2.84 -1.43 7.89
CA LYS A 45 1.86 -1.56 9.00
C LYS A 45 1.09 -2.88 8.96
N MET A 46 0.97 -3.52 7.79
CA MET A 46 0.31 -4.82 7.66
C MET A 46 1.13 -5.98 8.23
N GLY A 47 2.44 -5.80 8.48
CA GLY A 47 3.26 -6.87 9.07
C GLY A 47 2.71 -7.36 10.41
N ASP A 48 2.47 -6.44 11.34
CA ASP A 48 1.94 -6.78 12.67
C ASP A 48 0.50 -7.29 12.60
N ILE A 49 -0.31 -6.76 11.68
CA ILE A 49 -1.70 -7.17 11.46
C ILE A 49 -1.74 -8.62 10.95
N CYS A 50 -0.94 -8.94 9.94
CA CYS A 50 -0.86 -10.29 9.37
C CYS A 50 -0.27 -11.31 10.34
N GLU A 51 0.66 -10.90 11.21
CA GLU A 51 1.19 -11.75 12.26
C GLU A 51 0.11 -12.14 13.27
N LYS A 52 -0.65 -11.15 13.76
CA LYS A 52 -1.75 -11.37 14.71
C LYS A 52 -2.88 -12.21 14.12
N ALA A 53 -3.15 -12.05 12.83
CA ALA A 53 -4.13 -12.86 12.11
C ALA A 53 -3.65 -14.29 11.81
N GLY A 54 -2.37 -14.61 12.05
CA GLY A 54 -1.81 -15.95 11.80
C GLY A 54 -1.57 -16.28 10.31
N ILE A 55 -1.69 -15.29 9.43
CA ILE A 55 -1.59 -15.46 7.96
C ILE A 55 -0.18 -15.23 7.43
N MET A 56 0.73 -14.77 8.30
CA MET A 56 2.14 -14.54 8.01
C MET A 56 3.02 -15.49 8.82
N ARG A 57 4.05 -16.04 8.16
CA ARG A 57 5.15 -16.77 8.82
C ARG A 57 6.46 -16.04 8.59
N LYS A 58 7.25 -15.86 9.65
CA LYS A 58 8.61 -15.33 9.58
C LYS A 58 9.61 -16.49 9.56
N THR A 59 10.61 -16.43 8.71
CA THR A 59 11.71 -17.41 8.67
C THR A 59 12.98 -16.75 8.16
N THR A 60 14.06 -17.53 8.08
CA THR A 60 15.34 -17.10 7.51
C THR A 60 15.69 -17.99 6.32
N ILE A 61 16.11 -17.39 5.21
CA ILE A 61 16.65 -18.10 4.04
C ILE A 61 18.06 -17.56 3.79
N GLY A 62 19.08 -18.40 3.99
CA GLY A 62 20.46 -17.94 4.08
C GLY A 62 20.63 -16.98 5.26
N ASP A 63 21.09 -15.76 4.99
CA ASP A 63 21.19 -14.67 5.99
C ASP A 63 20.00 -13.69 5.94
N ALA A 64 19.07 -13.87 5.00
CA ALA A 64 17.93 -12.97 4.83
C ALA A 64 16.75 -13.38 5.73
N ARG A 65 16.24 -12.41 6.50
CA ARG A 65 14.95 -12.54 7.19
C ARG A 65 13.83 -12.34 6.18
N VAL A 66 12.92 -13.30 6.07
CA VAL A 66 11.84 -13.30 5.09
C VAL A 66 10.49 -13.50 5.77
N MET A 67 9.45 -13.02 5.08
CA MET A 67 8.05 -13.14 5.48
C MET A 67 7.28 -13.85 4.37
N LEU A 68 6.56 -14.91 4.74
CA LEU A 68 5.68 -15.66 3.85
C LEU A 68 4.23 -15.36 4.23
N PHE A 69 3.38 -15.10 3.24
CA PHE A 69 1.98 -14.72 3.43
C PHE A 69 1.05 -15.66 2.64
N VAL A 70 -0.15 -15.90 3.15
CA VAL A 70 -1.25 -16.46 2.34
C VAL A 70 -1.87 -15.32 1.51
N LEU A 71 -1.75 -15.40 0.19
CA LEU A 71 -2.06 -14.27 -0.69
C LEU A 71 -3.52 -13.79 -0.60
N GLN A 72 -4.49 -14.71 -0.65
CA GLN A 72 -5.90 -14.35 -0.63
C GLN A 72 -6.27 -13.67 0.71
N GLU A 73 -5.85 -14.26 1.82
CA GLU A 73 -6.09 -13.72 3.16
C GLU A 73 -5.44 -12.35 3.35
N LEU A 74 -4.24 -12.12 2.78
CA LEU A 74 -3.58 -10.81 2.81
C LEU A 74 -4.39 -9.75 2.05
N ILE A 75 -4.93 -10.10 0.88
CA ILE A 75 -5.75 -9.19 0.07
C ILE A 75 -7.03 -8.83 0.83
N ASP A 76 -7.73 -9.84 1.35
CA ASP A 76 -9.01 -9.66 2.04
C ASP A 76 -8.83 -8.85 3.34
N LEU A 77 -7.80 -9.18 4.13
CA LEU A 77 -7.50 -8.48 5.38
C LEU A 77 -7.08 -7.03 5.12
N TYR A 78 -6.27 -6.77 4.11
CA TYR A 78 -5.90 -5.39 3.77
C TYR A 78 -7.12 -4.59 3.28
N ALA A 79 -7.99 -5.18 2.47
CA ALA A 79 -9.23 -4.53 2.05
C ALA A 79 -10.14 -4.21 3.24
N GLU A 80 -10.24 -5.10 4.22
CA GLU A 80 -10.99 -4.87 5.46
C GLU A 80 -10.39 -3.69 6.26
N GLU A 81 -9.06 -3.68 6.43
CA GLU A 81 -8.35 -2.61 7.13
C GLU A 81 -8.52 -1.25 6.44
N LEU A 82 -8.46 -1.21 5.11
CA LEU A 82 -8.74 -0.01 4.32
C LEU A 82 -10.19 0.48 4.45
N ARG A 83 -11.16 -0.44 4.55
CA ARG A 83 -12.58 -0.08 4.78
C ARG A 83 -12.78 0.46 6.21
N ARG A 84 -12.05 -0.05 7.18
CA ARG A 84 -12.14 0.38 8.58
C ARG A 84 -11.55 1.76 8.80
N ASP A 85 -10.31 1.95 8.37
CA ASP A 85 -9.59 3.20 8.51
C ASP A 85 -8.55 3.29 7.38
N PRO A 86 -8.85 3.98 6.27
CA PRO A 86 -7.88 4.15 5.20
C PRO A 86 -6.77 5.12 5.59
N ASP A 87 -7.02 6.09 6.47
CA ASP A 87 -6.02 7.10 6.83
C ASP A 87 -4.82 6.45 7.53
N GLN A 88 -5.01 5.32 8.23
CA GLN A 88 -3.92 4.55 8.86
C GLN A 88 -2.78 4.20 7.88
N PHE A 89 -3.06 4.08 6.57
CA PHE A 89 -2.03 3.76 5.56
C PHE A 89 -1.55 4.98 4.75
N TYR A 90 -2.30 6.09 4.74
CA TYR A 90 -2.04 7.26 3.88
C TYR A 90 -1.76 8.56 4.67
N GLU A 91 -1.28 8.45 5.91
CA GLU A 91 -0.81 9.58 6.73
C GLU A 91 0.17 10.49 5.96
#